data_AF-A0A352T0B7-F1
#
_entry.id   AF-A0A352T0B7-F1
#
_cell.length_a   1.000
_cell.length_b   1.000
_cell.length_c   1.000
_cell.angle_alpha   90.00
_cell.angle_beta   90.00
_cell.angle_gamma   90.00
#
_symmetry.space_group_name_H-M   'P 1'
#
loop_
_entity.id
_entity.type
_entity.pdbx_description
1 polymer ?
#
loop_
_entity_poly.entity_id
_entity_poly.type
_entity_poly.pdbx_seq_one_letter_code
_entity_poly.pdbx_strand_id
1 'polypeptide(L)'
;MSSEVNVGISDMKIVNAPKGLISYALGSCVGICIIDKATQVSGMAHIMLPYNTNNDKANIFKYADTGIAEMIRQMEGLGCLRSRMVAKIAGGAKMFDIKGSTSIGSIGERNVAATKETLQKLKIKLFAEDTGENYGRTIIFDSATGSLTIKSFGKNLKII
;
A
#
# COMPACT_ATOMS: atom_id res chain seq x y z
N MET A 1 15.45 -0.76 -18.72
CA MET A 1 14.48 0.02 -17.92
C MET A 1 13.25 -0.83 -17.75
N SER A 2 12.97 -1.28 -16.53
CA SER A 2 11.81 -2.10 -16.24
C SER A 2 10.55 -1.25 -16.45
N SER A 3 9.56 -1.76 -17.20
CA SER A 3 8.30 -1.05 -17.38
C SER A 3 7.55 -0.98 -16.05
N GLU A 4 7.15 0.22 -15.64
CA GLU A 4 6.38 0.46 -14.44
C GLU A 4 4.88 0.38 -14.77
N VAL A 5 4.13 -0.40 -13.99
CA VAL A 5 2.67 -0.48 -14.09
C VAL A 5 2.07 0.48 -13.08
N ASN A 6 1.27 1.42 -13.58
CA ASN A 6 0.58 2.40 -12.74
C ASN A 6 -0.54 1.74 -11.92
N VAL A 7 -0.57 2.04 -10.63
CA VAL A 7 -1.62 1.68 -9.68
C VAL A 7 -2.35 2.95 -9.27
N GLY A 8 -3.55 3.12 -9.82
CA GLY A 8 -4.41 4.27 -9.58
C GLY A 8 -5.04 4.27 -8.18
N ILE A 9 -5.79 5.32 -7.86
CA ILE A 9 -6.53 5.44 -6.59
C ILE A 9 -7.62 4.37 -6.53
N SER A 10 -7.73 3.64 -5.41
CA SER A 10 -8.67 2.53 -5.25
C SER A 10 -8.50 1.45 -6.32
N ASP A 11 -7.24 1.19 -6.70
CA ASP A 11 -6.86 0.17 -7.66
C ASP A 11 -5.85 -0.80 -7.02
N MET A 12 -5.69 -1.95 -7.67
CA MET A 12 -4.75 -2.98 -7.31
C MET A 12 -4.15 -3.59 -8.58
N LYS A 13 -2.84 -3.82 -8.56
CA LYS A 13 -2.12 -4.49 -9.66
C LYS A 13 -1.15 -5.50 -9.11
N ILE A 14 -1.03 -6.63 -9.81
CA ILE A 14 -0.04 -7.67 -9.56
C ILE A 14 0.85 -7.79 -10.80
N VAL A 15 2.15 -7.94 -10.58
CA VAL A 15 3.13 -8.16 -11.63
C VAL A 15 4.12 -9.24 -11.22
N ASN A 16 4.76 -9.85 -12.22
CA ASN A 16 5.95 -10.66 -12.03
C ASN A 16 7.21 -9.84 -12.30
N ALA A 17 8.32 -10.24 -11.67
CA ALA A 17 9.64 -9.70 -11.99
C ALA A 17 9.95 -9.83 -13.49
N PRO A 18 10.61 -8.83 -14.10
CA PRO A 18 11.26 -7.68 -13.47
C PRO A 18 10.43 -6.38 -13.44
N LYS A 19 9.10 -6.40 -13.58
CA LYS A 19 8.30 -5.16 -13.73
C LYS A 19 8.28 -4.29 -12.46
N GLY A 20 8.08 -2.98 -12.62
CA GLY A 20 7.83 -2.07 -11.49
C GLY A 20 6.33 -1.87 -11.25
N LEU A 21 5.96 -1.48 -10.03
CA LEU A 21 4.65 -0.93 -9.71
C LEU A 21 4.84 0.51 -9.24
N ILE A 22 4.05 1.45 -9.73
CA ILE A 22 4.13 2.86 -9.34
C ILE A 22 2.76 3.38 -8.90
N SER A 23 2.73 4.13 -7.81
CA SER A 23 1.53 4.86 -7.41
C SER A 23 1.87 6.30 -7.05
N TYR A 24 1.08 7.23 -7.55
CA TYR A 24 1.34 8.66 -7.47
C TYR A 24 0.54 9.31 -6.33
N ALA A 25 1.10 10.38 -5.77
CA ALA A 25 0.39 11.32 -4.91
C ALA A 25 -0.36 10.69 -3.73
N LEU A 26 0.29 9.77 -3.01
CA LEU A 26 -0.19 9.25 -1.73
C LEU A 26 -0.18 10.38 -0.68
N GLY A 27 -1.33 11.04 -0.52
CA GLY A 27 -1.66 11.94 0.59
C GLY A 27 -2.12 11.12 1.81
N SER A 28 -3.37 11.29 2.23
CA SER A 28 -3.97 10.48 3.30
C SER A 28 -4.18 9.00 2.92
N CYS A 29 -4.14 8.67 1.62
CA CYS A 29 -4.17 7.30 1.13
C CYS A 29 -2.89 6.53 1.52
N VAL A 30 -2.96 5.20 1.51
CA VAL A 30 -1.82 4.32 1.80
C VAL A 30 -1.58 3.38 0.62
N GLY A 31 -0.35 3.37 0.12
CA GLY A 31 0.13 2.36 -0.82
C GLY A 31 0.66 1.16 -0.05
N ILE A 32 0.15 -0.02 -0.32
CA ILE A 32 0.64 -1.29 0.23
C ILE A 32 1.30 -2.08 -0.89
N CYS A 33 2.55 -2.48 -0.68
CA CYS A 33 3.29 -3.35 -1.59
C CYS A 33 3.55 -4.69 -0.89
N ILE A 34 3.27 -5.82 -1.54
CA ILE A 34 3.54 -7.16 -1.04
C ILE A 34 4.36 -7.92 -2.09
N ILE A 35 5.37 -8.67 -1.65
CA ILE A 35 6.19 -9.53 -2.51
C ILE A 35 6.34 -10.92 -1.90
N ASP A 36 6.24 -11.96 -2.74
CA ASP A 36 6.79 -13.29 -2.48
C ASP A 36 8.03 -13.48 -3.36
N LYS A 37 9.21 -13.47 -2.74
CA LYS A 37 10.49 -13.55 -3.47
C LYS A 37 10.71 -14.91 -4.15
N ALA A 38 10.07 -15.97 -3.68
CA ALA A 38 10.26 -17.30 -4.28
C ALA A 38 9.53 -17.40 -5.63
N THR A 39 8.32 -16.84 -5.72
CA THR A 39 7.53 -16.83 -6.96
C THR A 39 7.79 -15.61 -7.83
N GLN A 40 8.53 -14.62 -7.31
CA GLN A 40 8.79 -13.34 -7.98
C GLN A 40 7.50 -12.60 -8.38
N VAL A 41 6.45 -12.77 -7.57
CA VAL A 41 5.16 -12.10 -7.72
C VAL A 41 5.08 -10.96 -6.72
N SER A 42 4.65 -9.80 -7.20
CA SER A 42 4.47 -8.60 -6.38
C SER A 42 3.11 -7.97 -6.64
N GLY A 43 2.45 -7.54 -5.58
CA GLY A 43 1.19 -6.79 -5.64
C GLY A 43 1.34 -5.40 -5.03
N MET A 44 0.63 -4.42 -5.59
CA MET A 44 0.45 -3.10 -4.98
C MET A 44 -1.02 -2.71 -5.01
N ALA A 45 -1.50 -2.19 -3.88
CA ALA A 45 -2.84 -1.60 -3.75
C ALA A 45 -2.73 -0.15 -3.26
N HIS A 46 -3.57 0.74 -3.80
CA HIS A 46 -3.71 2.12 -3.35
C HIS A 46 -5.01 2.27 -2.57
N ILE A 47 -4.90 2.25 -1.24
CA ILE A 47 -6.03 2.28 -0.33
C ILE A 47 -6.42 3.72 -0.01
N MET A 48 -7.71 4.02 -0.17
CA MET A 48 -8.28 5.35 0.08
C MET A 48 -8.95 5.45 1.45
N LEU A 49 -9.59 4.37 1.92
CA LEU A 49 -10.40 4.34 3.14
C LEU A 49 -10.02 3.15 4.05
N PRO A 50 -10.31 3.22 5.36
CA PRO A 50 -9.84 2.19 6.29
C PRO A 50 -10.64 0.88 6.19
N TYR A 51 -11.97 0.95 6.24
CA TYR A 51 -12.84 -0.23 6.35
C TYR A 51 -14.07 -0.12 5.46
N ASN A 52 -14.53 -1.25 4.91
CA ASN A 52 -15.76 -1.33 4.12
C ASN A 52 -16.98 -1.61 5.01
N THR A 53 -17.40 -0.65 5.84
CA THR A 53 -18.50 -0.84 6.79
C THR A 53 -19.88 -1.00 6.14
N ASN A 54 -20.04 -0.51 4.90
CA ASN A 54 -21.33 -0.47 4.20
C ASN A 54 -21.50 -1.61 3.19
N ASN A 55 -20.60 -2.60 3.19
CA ASN A 55 -20.59 -3.69 2.19
C ASN A 55 -20.62 -3.16 0.74
N ASP A 56 -19.85 -2.11 0.47
CA ASP A 56 -19.64 -1.58 -0.88
C ASP A 56 -19.02 -2.66 -1.77
N LYS A 57 -19.78 -3.14 -2.74
CA LYS A 57 -19.35 -4.15 -3.72
C LYS A 57 -18.82 -3.53 -5.01
N ALA A 58 -18.96 -2.20 -5.20
CA ALA A 58 -18.57 -1.54 -6.43
C ALA A 58 -17.05 -1.47 -6.57
N ASN A 59 -16.34 -1.21 -5.48
CA ASN A 59 -14.88 -1.24 -5.49
C ASN A 59 -14.27 -1.62 -4.14
N ILE A 60 -13.92 -2.90 -4.01
CA ILE A 60 -13.26 -3.45 -2.82
C ILE A 60 -11.81 -2.94 -2.62
N PHE A 61 -11.12 -2.52 -3.69
CA PHE A 61 -9.74 -2.02 -3.60
C PHE A 61 -9.63 -0.62 -2.98
N LYS A 62 -10.77 0.02 -2.74
CA LYS A 62 -10.85 1.29 -2.03
C LYS A 62 -10.49 1.18 -0.55
N TYR A 63 -10.71 0.01 0.07
CA TYR A 63 -10.65 -0.17 1.52
C TYR A 63 -9.50 -1.08 1.94
N ALA A 64 -8.88 -0.82 3.10
CA ALA A 64 -7.73 -1.60 3.57
C ALA A 64 -8.10 -3.07 3.82
N ASP A 65 -9.21 -3.30 4.52
CA ASP A 65 -9.68 -4.63 4.89
C ASP A 65 -9.97 -5.54 3.69
N THR A 66 -10.72 -5.03 2.71
CA THR A 66 -11.17 -5.82 1.56
C THR A 66 -10.15 -5.81 0.42
N GLY A 67 -9.50 -4.68 0.15
CA GLY A 67 -8.51 -4.55 -0.92
C GLY A 67 -7.24 -5.37 -0.66
N ILE A 68 -6.71 -5.34 0.56
CA ILE A 68 -5.50 -6.12 0.91
C ILE A 68 -5.83 -7.62 0.91
N ALA A 69 -6.98 -8.01 1.45
CA ALA A 69 -7.41 -9.41 1.47
C ALA A 69 -7.56 -9.98 0.05
N GLU A 70 -8.20 -9.23 -0.85
CA GLU A 70 -8.36 -9.66 -2.24
C GLU A 70 -7.02 -9.72 -2.98
N MET A 71 -6.13 -8.74 -2.78
CA MET A 71 -4.79 -8.77 -3.37
C MET A 71 -4.02 -10.03 -2.96
N ILE A 72 -4.03 -10.37 -1.67
CA ILE A 72 -3.37 -11.59 -1.16
C ILE A 72 -4.01 -12.84 -1.77
N ARG A 73 -5.35 -12.91 -1.84
CA ARG A 73 -6.05 -14.04 -2.47
C ARG A 73 -5.62 -14.25 -3.92
N GLN A 74 -5.49 -13.17 -4.69
CA GLN A 74 -5.03 -13.24 -6.08
C GLN A 74 -3.55 -13.66 -6.17
N MET A 75 -2.69 -13.15 -5.29
CA MET A 75 -1.29 -13.58 -5.21
C MET A 75 -1.17 -15.07 -4.85
N GLU A 76 -1.97 -15.57 -3.91
CA GLU A 76 -2.04 -17.01 -3.56
C GLU A 76 -2.44 -17.86 -4.77
N GLY A 77 -3.40 -17.38 -5.58
CA GLY A 77 -3.78 -18.01 -6.85
C GLY A 77 -2.65 -18.09 -7.89
N LEU A 78 -1.60 -17.27 -7.74
CA LEU A 78 -0.38 -17.29 -8.55
C LEU A 78 0.75 -18.11 -7.90
N GLY A 79 0.46 -18.87 -6.84
CA GLY A 79 1.40 -19.77 -6.17
C GLY A 79 2.18 -19.13 -5.01
N CYS A 80 1.85 -17.89 -4.63
CA CYS A 80 2.47 -17.26 -3.46
C CYS A 80 2.03 -17.90 -2.16
N LEU A 81 2.90 -17.89 -1.16
CA LEU A 81 2.58 -18.37 0.20
C LEU A 81 2.64 -17.20 1.18
N ARG A 82 1.59 -17.03 2.01
CA ARG A 82 1.53 -15.96 3.03
C ARG A 82 2.76 -15.92 3.95
N SER A 83 3.29 -17.09 4.32
CA SER A 83 4.49 -17.21 5.16
C SER A 83 5.76 -16.65 4.52
N ARG A 84 5.81 -16.52 3.19
CA ARG A 84 6.92 -15.92 2.44
C ARG A 84 6.66 -14.47 2.03
N MET A 85 5.40 -14.03 2.09
CA MET A 85 5.02 -12.67 1.73
C MET A 85 5.56 -11.67 2.76
N VAL A 86 6.14 -10.60 2.25
CA VAL A 86 6.54 -9.43 3.05
C VAL A 86 5.90 -8.18 2.49
N ALA A 87 5.42 -7.33 3.39
CA ALA A 87 4.75 -6.08 3.05
C ALA A 87 5.64 -4.87 3.34
N LYS A 88 5.52 -3.83 2.52
CA LYS A 88 6.02 -2.48 2.79
C LYS A 88 4.90 -1.49 2.50
N ILE A 89 4.77 -0.47 3.34
CA ILE A 89 3.69 0.52 3.19
C ILE A 89 4.24 1.94 3.19
N ALA A 90 3.59 2.84 2.45
CA ALA A 90 3.88 4.25 2.51
C ALA A 90 2.64 5.12 2.24
N GLY A 91 2.66 6.37 2.71
CA GLY A 91 1.53 7.31 2.60
C GLY A 91 0.94 7.69 3.96
N GLY A 92 -0.38 7.79 4.05
CA GLY A 92 -1.08 8.15 5.29
C GLY A 92 -0.71 9.53 5.80
N ALA A 93 -0.41 10.46 4.89
CA ALA A 93 0.03 11.80 5.22
C ALA A 93 -1.08 12.65 5.86
N LYS A 94 -0.69 13.54 6.77
CA LYS A 94 -1.55 14.57 7.37
C LYS A 94 -1.24 15.93 6.76
N MET A 95 -1.81 16.19 5.58
CA MET A 95 -1.51 17.42 4.82
C MET A 95 -2.22 18.68 5.37
N PHE A 96 -3.33 18.51 6.10
CA PHE A 96 -4.06 19.61 6.71
C PHE A 96 -4.22 19.35 8.21
N ASP A 97 -3.54 20.14 9.03
CA ASP A 97 -3.72 20.14 10.48
C ASP A 97 -4.71 21.25 10.85
N ILE A 98 -6.01 20.94 10.81
CA ILE A 98 -7.04 21.87 11.27
C ILE A 98 -7.02 21.82 12.80
N LYS A 99 -6.36 22.81 13.42
CA LYS A 99 -6.42 23.04 14.87
C LYS A 99 -7.88 23.15 15.31
N GLY A 100 -8.42 22.12 15.97
CA GLY A 100 -9.78 22.13 16.52
C GLY A 100 -10.67 20.93 16.18
N SER A 101 -10.26 20.00 15.31
CA SER A 101 -11.01 18.77 15.05
C SER A 101 -10.83 17.75 16.18
N THR A 102 -11.83 17.65 17.05
CA THR A 102 -11.92 16.76 18.20
C THR A 102 -11.93 15.25 17.83
N SER A 103 -11.06 14.48 18.50
CA SER A 103 -11.26 13.09 18.94
C SER A 103 -11.28 11.92 17.93
N ILE A 104 -11.24 12.14 16.61
CA ILE A 104 -11.11 11.07 15.61
C ILE A 104 -9.86 11.35 14.78
N GLY A 105 -8.85 10.47 14.86
CA GLY A 105 -7.57 10.63 14.16
C GLY A 105 -7.71 10.96 12.67
N SER A 106 -6.67 11.56 12.09
CA SER A 106 -6.70 11.97 10.67
C SER A 106 -7.04 10.79 9.76
N ILE A 107 -7.61 11.05 8.57
CA ILE A 107 -7.94 9.96 7.62
C ILE A 107 -6.70 9.12 7.32
N GLY A 108 -5.52 9.76 7.22
CA GLY A 108 -4.24 9.08 7.03
C GLY A 108 -3.89 8.13 8.17
N GLU A 109 -3.99 8.57 9.42
CA GLU A 109 -3.76 7.73 10.60
C GLU A 109 -4.69 6.51 10.61
N ARG A 110 -5.97 6.71 10.31
CA ARG A 110 -6.96 5.63 10.25
C ARG A 110 -6.66 4.64 9.14
N ASN A 111 -6.26 5.11 7.96
CA ASN A 111 -5.87 4.26 6.84
C ASN A 111 -4.63 3.41 7.17
N VAL A 112 -3.62 4.02 7.81
CA VAL A 112 -2.40 3.33 8.24
C VAL A 112 -2.72 2.28 9.30
N ALA A 113 -3.53 2.63 10.30
CA ALA A 113 -3.94 1.71 11.35
C ALA A 113 -4.69 0.50 10.77
N ALA A 114 -5.69 0.74 9.93
CA ALA A 114 -6.47 -0.32 9.28
C ALA A 114 -5.63 -1.21 8.37
N THR A 115 -4.65 -0.62 7.67
CA THR A 115 -3.69 -1.35 6.87
C THR A 115 -2.85 -2.31 7.72
N LYS A 116 -2.28 -1.82 8.82
CA LYS A 116 -1.47 -2.62 9.75
C LYS A 116 -2.29 -3.74 10.39
N GLU A 117 -3.49 -3.41 10.85
CA GLU A 117 -4.42 -4.38 11.44
C GLU A 117 -4.78 -5.48 10.45
N THR A 118 -5.07 -5.12 9.19
CA THR A 118 -5.40 -6.08 8.14
C THR A 118 -4.22 -6.99 7.81
N LEU A 119 -3.01 -6.44 7.67
CA LEU A 119 -1.80 -7.24 7.47
C LEU A 119 -1.56 -8.22 8.62
N GLN A 120 -1.74 -7.77 9.87
CA GLN A 120 -1.61 -8.61 11.05
C GLN A 120 -2.64 -9.75 11.07
N LYS A 121 -3.92 -9.44 10.82
CA LYS A 121 -4.99 -10.46 10.74
C LYS A 121 -4.72 -11.50 9.67
N LEU A 122 -4.17 -11.08 8.52
CA LEU A 122 -3.82 -11.95 7.41
C LEU A 122 -2.46 -12.62 7.56
N LYS A 123 -1.75 -12.37 8.68
CA LYS A 123 -0.43 -12.93 9.03
C LYS A 123 0.65 -12.59 8.00
N ILE A 124 0.60 -11.39 7.42
CA ILE A 124 1.63 -10.87 6.53
C ILE A 124 2.60 -10.01 7.33
N LYS A 125 3.90 -10.29 7.21
CA LYS A 125 4.93 -9.54 7.91
C LYS A 125 5.09 -8.15 7.29
N LEU A 126 4.86 -7.10 8.07
CA LEU A 126 5.25 -5.73 7.71
C LEU A 126 6.75 -5.58 7.92
N PHE A 127 7.51 -5.42 6.83
CA PHE A 127 8.96 -5.33 6.85
C PHE A 127 9.47 -3.91 7.05
N ALA A 128 8.84 -2.93 6.39
CA ALA A 128 9.21 -1.52 6.52
C ALA A 128 8.01 -0.62 6.24
N GLU A 129 8.06 0.60 6.75
CA GLU A 129 7.06 1.61 6.48
C GLU A 129 7.65 3.02 6.39
N ASP A 130 6.96 3.88 5.63
CA ASP A 130 7.15 5.32 5.61
C ASP A 130 5.77 5.96 5.62
N THR A 131 5.21 6.23 6.80
CA THR A 131 3.82 6.67 6.97
C THR A 131 3.71 7.93 7.84
N GLY A 132 2.61 8.67 7.74
CA GLY A 132 2.27 9.72 8.71
C GLY A 132 2.92 11.11 8.52
N GLU A 133 3.79 11.31 7.53
CA GLU A 133 4.36 12.65 7.27
C GLU A 133 3.30 13.70 6.89
N ASN A 134 3.71 14.96 6.78
CA ASN A 134 2.83 16.08 6.43
C ASN A 134 2.80 16.42 4.92
N TYR A 135 3.33 15.54 4.06
CA TYR A 135 3.39 15.74 2.60
C TYR A 135 3.06 14.46 1.83
N GLY A 136 2.62 14.65 0.58
CA GLY A 136 2.33 13.56 -0.36
C GLY A 136 3.59 12.90 -0.94
N ARG A 137 3.46 11.63 -1.35
CA ARG A 137 4.58 10.83 -1.90
C ARG A 137 4.15 10.03 -3.11
N THR A 138 5.07 9.88 -4.06
CA THR A 138 5.00 8.88 -5.12
C THR A 138 5.88 7.71 -4.71
N ILE A 139 5.36 6.50 -4.89
CA ILE A 139 6.08 5.27 -4.53
C ILE A 139 6.31 4.42 -5.76
N ILE A 140 7.48 3.77 -5.81
CA ILE A 140 7.87 2.85 -6.87
C ILE A 140 8.36 1.57 -6.20
N PHE A 141 7.71 0.46 -6.51
CA PHE A 141 8.04 -0.84 -5.98
C PHE A 141 8.68 -1.70 -7.07
N ASP A 142 9.90 -2.16 -6.80
CA ASP A 142 10.65 -3.03 -7.68
C ASP A 142 10.32 -4.50 -7.34
N SER A 143 9.69 -5.23 -8.28
CA SER A 143 9.24 -6.60 -8.03
C SER A 143 10.35 -7.65 -8.00
N ALA A 144 11.56 -7.32 -8.46
CA ALA A 144 12.70 -8.24 -8.41
C ALA A 144 13.41 -8.18 -7.06
N THR A 145 13.60 -6.97 -6.51
CA THR A 145 14.33 -6.74 -5.26
C THR A 145 13.41 -6.64 -4.04
N GLY A 146 12.17 -6.21 -4.26
CA GLY A 146 11.22 -5.82 -3.22
C GLY A 146 11.52 -4.44 -2.61
N SER A 147 12.32 -3.61 -3.26
CA SER A 147 12.67 -2.26 -2.79
C SER A 147 11.52 -1.30 -3.02
N LEU A 148 11.19 -0.48 -2.02
CA LEU A 148 10.18 0.57 -2.12
C LEU A 148 10.86 1.94 -2.14
N THR A 149 10.90 2.55 -3.32
CA THR A 149 11.42 3.90 -3.52
C THR A 149 10.33 4.92 -3.26
N ILE A 150 10.62 5.94 -2.45
CA ILE A 150 9.69 7.00 -2.04
C ILE A 150 10.24 8.33 -2.54
N LYS A 151 9.41 9.05 -3.30
CA LYS A 151 9.72 10.36 -3.89
C LYS A 151 8.73 11.40 -3.39
N SER A 152 9.24 12.50 -2.85
CA SER A 152 8.44 13.65 -2.43
C SER A 152 9.09 14.94 -2.89
N PHE A 153 8.27 15.95 -3.16
CA PHE A 153 8.74 17.25 -3.63
C PHE A 153 9.62 17.92 -2.57
N GLY A 154 10.80 18.39 -2.96
CA GLY A 154 11.75 19.06 -2.06
C GLY A 154 12.37 18.16 -0.98
N LYS A 155 12.32 16.83 -1.14
CA LYS A 155 12.88 15.85 -0.20
C LYS A 155 13.88 14.92 -0.89
N ASN A 156 14.80 14.38 -0.10
CA ASN A 156 15.72 13.34 -0.57
C ASN A 156 14.96 12.05 -0.90
N LEU A 157 15.49 11.33 -1.89
CA LEU A 157 15.00 9.99 -2.23
C LEU A 157 15.20 9.05 -1.03
N LYS A 158 14.16 8.30 -0.67
CA LYS A 158 14.24 7.25 0.35
C LYS A 158 13.95 5.90 -0.28
N ILE A 159 14.69 4.87 0.13
CA ILE A 159 14.45 3.49 -0.29
C ILE A 159 14.35 2.64 0.98
N ILE A 160 13.24 1.93 1.13
CA ILE A 160 12.99 1.02 2.25
C ILE A 160 12.68 -0.39 1.79
#